data_AF-A0A075K0G9-F1
#
_entry.id   AF-A0A075K0G9-F1
#
_cell.length_a   1.000
_cell.length_b   1.000
_cell.length_c   1.000
_cell.angle_alpha   90.00
_cell.angle_beta   90.00
_cell.angle_gamma   90.00
#
_symmetry.space_group_name_H-M   'P 1'
#
loop_
_entity.id
_entity.type
_entity.pdbx_description
1 polymer ?
#
loop_
_entity_poly.entity_id
_entity_poly.type
_entity_poly.pdbx_seq_one_letter_code
_entity_poly.pdbx_strand_id
1 'polypeptide(L)' 'MACWIKVRDSTTGQPLRNHPIVAEVLGDRVRGTTDADGYAVVQTKDPLDVIIHIVFSAPRRELHFTNRM' A
#
# COMPACT_ATOMS: atom_id res chain seq x y z
N MET A 1 -7.02 18.15 6.63
CA MET A 1 -6.78 17.81 5.21
C MET A 1 -6.79 16.30 5.02
N ALA A 2 -7.01 15.82 3.79
CA ALA A 2 -7.07 14.39 3.49
C ALA A 2 -5.97 14.03 2.46
N CYS A 3 -5.17 13.02 2.80
CA CYS A 3 -4.25 12.37 1.86
C CYS A 3 -4.89 11.05 1.40
N TRP A 4 -5.06 10.90 0.09
CA TRP A 4 -5.60 9.68 -0.52
C TRP A 4 -4.45 8.82 -1.03
N ILE A 5 -4.40 7.58 -0.56
CA ILE A 5 -3.38 6.61 -0.94
C ILE A 5 -4.07 5.52 -1.75
N LYS A 6 -3.61 5.30 -2.99
CA LYS A 6 -4.11 4.20 -3.84
C LYS A 6 -3.11 3.05 -3.82
N VAL A 7 -3.58 1.87 -3.45
CA VAL A 7 -2.79 0.65 -3.40
C VAL A 7 -3.26 -0.30 -4.51
N ARG A 8 -2.32 -0.76 -5.32
CA ARG A 8 -2.56 -1.69 -6.43
C ARG A 8 -1.51 -2.79 -6.42
N ASP A 9 -1.90 -3.95 -6.91
CA ASP A 9 -1.00 -5.03 -7.24
C ASP A 9 -0.18 -4.63 -8.48
N SER A 10 1.15 -4.63 -8.37
CA SER A 10 2.04 -4.18 -9.44
C SER A 10 2.10 -5.13 -10.64
N THR A 11 1.69 -6.39 -10.47
CA THR A 11 1.71 -7.43 -11.51
C THR A 11 0.43 -7.41 -12.34
N THR A 12 -0.71 -7.22 -11.70
CA THR A 12 -2.05 -7.28 -12.33
C THR A 12 -2.66 -5.91 -12.57
N GLY A 13 -2.14 -4.87 -11.91
CA GLY A 13 -2.71 -3.52 -11.91
C GLY A 13 -4.02 -3.39 -11.12
N GLN A 14 -4.52 -4.48 -10.53
CA GLN A 14 -5.79 -4.47 -9.81
C GLN A 14 -5.69 -3.75 -8.46
N PRO A 15 -6.76 -3.08 -8.01
CA PRO A 15 -6.80 -2.47 -6.69
C PRO A 15 -6.71 -3.54 -5.59
N LEU A 16 -5.88 -3.30 -4.58
CA LEU A 16 -5.81 -4.18 -3.42
C LEU A 16 -6.87 -3.76 -2.41
N ARG A 17 -7.97 -4.52 -2.36
CA ARG A 17 -9.07 -4.33 -1.41
C ARG A 17 -8.74 -4.94 -0.04
N ASN A 18 -9.24 -4.32 1.04
CA ASN A 18 -9.10 -4.80 2.41
C ASN A 18 -7.63 -4.99 2.83
N HIS A 19 -6.72 -4.22 2.23
CA HIS A 19 -5.30 -4.34 2.49
C HIS A 19 -4.89 -3.41 3.64
N PRO A 20 -4.17 -3.91 4.65
CA PRO A 20 -3.74 -3.08 5.77
C PRO A 20 -2.68 -2.09 5.30
N ILE A 21 -2.78 -0.85 5.78
CA ILE A 21 -1.75 0.17 5.59
C ILE A 21 -1.36 0.79 6.92
N VAL A 22 -0.12 1.27 6.99
CA VAL A 22 0.40 2.05 8.11
C VAL A 22 1.07 3.30 7.54
N ALA A 23 0.61 4.47 7.99
CA ALA A 23 1.22 5.75 7.70
C ALA A 23 1.76 6.35 9.00
N GLU A 24 2.85 7.11 8.91
CA GLU A 24 3.35 7.91 10.02
C GLU A 24 3.04 9.39 9.75
N VAL A 25 2.41 10.04 10.74
CA VAL A 25 2.02 11.45 10.71
C VAL A 25 2.48 12.09 12.02
N LEU A 26 3.39 13.06 11.97
CA LEU A 26 3.96 13.71 13.17
C LEU A 26 4.60 12.74 14.18
N GLY A 27 5.11 11.59 13.72
CA GLY A 27 5.63 10.53 14.59
C GLY A 27 4.57 9.57 15.13
N ASP A 28 3.28 9.85 14.91
CA ASP A 28 2.19 8.94 15.26
C ASP A 28 1.86 7.98 14.12
N ARG A 29 1.70 6.70 14.45
CA ARG A 29 1.31 5.66 13.48
C ARG A 29 -0.20 5.59 13.33
N VAL A 30 -0.67 5.95 12.14
CA VAL A 30 -2.06 5.82 11.72
C VAL A 30 -2.22 4.51 10.94
N ARG A 31 -3.13 3.65 11.40
CA ARG A 31 -3.47 2.38 10.73
C ARG A 31 -4.75 2.54 9.95
N GLY A 32 -4.81 1.94 8.77
CA GLY A 32 -5.97 1.98 7.90
C GLY A 32 -6.14 0.70 7.09
N THR A 33 -7.24 0.62 6.36
CA THR A 33 -7.52 -0.48 5.44
C THR A 33 -8.10 0.09 4.16
N THR A 34 -7.64 -0.42 3.02
CA THR A 34 -8.13 0.04 1.72
C THR A 34 -9.56 -0.42 1.44
N ASP A 35 -10.34 0.43 0.77
CA ASP A 35 -11.69 0.13 0.31
C ASP A 35 -11.72 -0.80 -0.91
N ALA A 36 -12.90 -0.99 -1.51
CA ALA A 36 -13.09 -1.86 -2.66
C ALA A 36 -12.31 -1.43 -3.91
N ASP A 37 -11.99 -0.13 -4.02
CA ASP A 37 -11.27 0.46 -5.15
C ASP A 37 -9.77 0.64 -4.85
N GLY A 38 -9.31 0.11 -3.70
CA GLY A 38 -7.91 0.12 -3.26
C GLY A 38 -7.48 1.45 -2.66
N TYR A 39 -8.41 2.32 -2.26
CA TYR A 39 -8.09 3.59 -1.63
C TYR A 39 -8.11 3.50 -0.11
N ALA A 40 -7.15 4.17 0.51
CA ALA A 40 -7.18 4.47 1.94
C ALA A 40 -7.03 5.99 2.12
N VAL A 41 -7.73 6.53 3.12
CA VAL A 41 -7.66 7.94 3.47
C VAL A 41 -6.93 8.11 4.79
N VAL A 42 -5.95 9.01 4.81
CA VAL A 42 -5.32 9.51 6.02
C VAL A 42 -5.82 10.92 6.24
N GLN A 43 -6.55 11.14 7.35
CA GLN A 43 -7.03 12.45 7.75
C GLN A 43 -6.07 13.06 8.77
N THR A 44 -5.63 14.28 8.48
CA THR A 44 -4.79 15.09 9.38
C THR A 44 -5.48 16.42 9.66
N LYS A 45 -5.16 17.07 10.78
CA LYS A 45 -5.67 18.42 11.06
C LYS A 45 -4.96 19.45 10.16
N ASP A 46 -3.66 19.30 9.98
CA ASP A 46 -2.79 20.23 9.26
C ASP A 46 -2.13 19.59 8.01
N PRO A 47 -1.67 20.38 7.02
CA PRO A 47 -0.84 19.88 5.93
C PRO A 47 0.53 19.44 6.48
N LEU A 48 0.80 18.14 6.41
CA LEU A 48 1.93 17.51 7.05
C LEU A 48 2.57 16.50 6.09
N ASP A 49 3.87 16.26 6.27
CA ASP A 49 4.57 15.19 5.57
C ASP A 49 4.03 13.84 6.04
N VAL A 50 3.77 12.95 5.08
CA VAL A 50 3.28 11.59 5.34
C VAL A 50 4.32 10.60 4.86
N ILE A 51 4.84 9.78 5.78
CA ILE A 51 5.75 8.67 5.45
C ILE A 51 4.90 7.40 5.36
N ILE A 52 4.95 6.73 4.20
CA ILE A 52 4.15 5.53 3.93
C ILE A 52 5.06 4.30 3.96
N HIS A 53 4.74 3.35 4.84
CA HIS A 53 5.37 2.04 4.86
C HIS A 53 4.46 1.00 4.19
N ILE A 54 4.89 0.47 3.05
CA ILE A 54 4.14 -0.57 2.32
C ILE A 54 4.88 -1.90 2.45
N VAL A 55 4.21 -2.91 3.02
CA VAL A 55 4.74 -4.27 3.12
C VAL A 55 4.13 -5.11 2.00
N PHE A 56 4.96 -5.50 1.04
CA PHE A 56 4.56 -6.43 -0.01
C PHE A 56 4.82 -7.86 0.44
N SER A 57 3.79 -8.70 0.44
CA SER A 57 3.92 -10.15 0.61
C SER A 57 3.54 -10.81 -0.70
N ALA A 58 4.53 -11.33 -1.42
CA ALA A 58 4.31 -12.14 -2.60
C ALA A 58 4.36 -13.62 -2.22
N PRO A 59 3.55 -14.50 -2.82
CA PRO A 59 3.69 -15.94 -2.66
C PRO A 59 5.12 -16.36 -3.04
N ARG A 60 5.73 -17.26 -2.26
CA ARG A 60 7.01 -17.87 -2.62
C ARG A 60 6.84 -18.56 -3.98
N ARG A 61 7.54 -18.06 -5.00
CA ARG A 61 7.58 -18.67 -6.34
C ARG A 61 8.94 -19.32 -6.54
N GLU A 62 8.95 -20.52 -7.08
CA GLU A 62 10.19 -21.16 -7.55
C GLU A 62 10.66 -20.48 -8.84
N LEU A 63 11.95 -20.16 -8.89
CA LEU A 63 12.56 -19.52 -10.04
C LEU A 63 12.89 -20.60 -11.08
N HIS A 64 12.05 -20.75 -12.10
CA HIS A 64 12.35 -21.64 -13.22
C HIS A 64 13.26 -20.92 -14.20
N PHE A 65 14.54 -21.30 -14.23
CA PHE A 65 15.46 -20.87 -15.28
C PHE A 65 15.13 -21.62 -16.57
N THR A 66 14.52 -20.96 -17.55
CA THR A 66 14.55 -21.46 -18.93
C THR A 66 15.88 -21.07 -19.55
N ASN A 67 16.82 -22.01 -19.55
CA ASN A 67 18.06 -21.88 -20.30
C ASN A 67 17.71 -22.07 -21.79
N ARG A 68 17.47 -20.98 -22.52
CA ARG A 68 17.47 -21.03 -23.98
C ARG A 68 18.92 -20.94 -24.45
N MET A 69 19.51 -22.10 -24.71
CA MET A 69 20.64 -22.22 -25.65
C MET A 69 20.10 -22.21 -27.08
#